data_AF-A0A355PRV5-F1
#
_entry.id   AF-A0A355PRV5-F1
#
_cell.length_a   1.000
_cell.length_b   1.000
_cell.length_c   1.000
_cell.angle_alpha   90.00
_cell.angle_beta   90.00
_cell.angle_gamma   90.00
#
_symmetry.space_group_name_H-M   'P 1'
#
loop_
_entity.id
_entity.type
_entity.pdbx_description
1 polymer ?
#
loop_
_entity_poly.entity_id
_entity_poly.type
_entity_poly.pdbx_seq_one_letter_code
_entity_poly.pdbx_strand_id
1 'polypeptide(L)' 'MRVICHLNLDLLLAEYVKQVEKEYRELYQEIQETFRDDTFVGERAEHSVRLAEAAGVKKEKIVRSLDDLDDLFL' A
#
# COMPACT_ATOMS: atom_id res chain seq x y z
N MET A 1 -18.96 -35.85 -5.70
CA MET A 1 -19.24 -34.61 -4.93
C MET A 1 -18.00 -34.08 -4.18
N ARG A 2 -17.22 -34.90 -3.45
CA ARG A 2 -15.98 -34.45 -2.76
C ARG A 2 -14.91 -33.80 -3.67
N VAL A 3 -14.71 -34.31 -4.90
CA VAL A 3 -13.67 -33.80 -5.83
C VAL A 3 -13.97 -32.38 -6.33
N ILE A 4 -15.25 -32.03 -6.51
CA ILE A 4 -15.68 -30.70 -7.00
C ILE A 4 -15.46 -29.62 -5.92
N CYS A 5 -15.60 -29.99 -4.64
CA CYS A 5 -15.32 -29.09 -3.52
C CYS A 5 -13.82 -28.77 -3.39
N HIS A 6 -12.94 -29.75 -3.60
CA HIS A 6 -11.49 -29.52 -3.59
C HIS A 6 -11.04 -28.63 -4.75
N LEU A 7 -11.57 -28.86 -5.96
CA LEU A 7 -11.24 -28.02 -7.13
C LEU A 7 -11.63 -26.54 -6.95
N ASN A 8 -12.74 -26.26 -6.26
CA ASN A 8 -13.15 -24.89 -5.94
C ASN A 8 -12.25 -24.23 -4.88
N LEU A 9 -11.79 -24.99 -3.89
CA LEU A 9 -10.89 -24.48 -2.85
C LEU A 9 -9.51 -24.16 -3.44
N ASP A 10 -8.99 -25.01 -4.31
CA ASP A 10 -7.70 -24.79 -4.98
C ASP A 10 -7.76 -23.57 -5.91
N LEU A 11 -8.87 -23.37 -6.61
CA LEU A 11 -9.10 -22.19 -7.45
C LEU A 11 -9.18 -20.91 -6.59
N LEU A 12 -9.97 -20.94 -5.52
CA LEU A 12 -10.11 -19.80 -4.62
C LEU A 12 -8.78 -19.43 -3.95
N LEU A 13 -8.00 -20.43 -3.55
CA LEU A 13 -6.67 -20.21 -2.99
C LEU A 13 -5.72 -19.59 -4.02
N ALA A 14 -5.74 -20.06 -5.27
CA ALA A 14 -4.92 -19.50 -6.33
C ALA A 14 -5.29 -18.04 -6.65
N GLU A 15 -6.58 -17.71 -6.65
CA GLU A 15 -7.04 -16.32 -6.81
C GLU A 15 -6.64 -15.44 -5.63
N TYR A 16 -6.78 -15.94 -4.40
CA TYR A 16 -6.36 -15.22 -3.20
C TYR A 16 -4.85 -14.96 -3.19
N VAL A 17 -4.03 -15.96 -3.50
CA VAL A 17 -2.57 -15.81 -3.60
C VAL A 17 -2.20 -14.75 -4.64
N LYS A 18 -2.83 -14.77 -5.82
CA LYS A 18 -2.59 -13.74 -6.85
C LYS A 18 -2.93 -12.34 -6.37
N GLN A 19 -4.03 -12.19 -5.63
CA GLN A 19 -4.41 -10.89 -5.08
C GLN A 19 -3.38 -10.41 -4.06
N VAL A 20 -2.97 -11.28 -3.12
CA VAL A 20 -1.96 -10.96 -2.13
C VAL A 20 -0.63 -10.60 -2.79
N GLU A 21 -0.14 -11.39 -3.75
CA GLU A 21 1.10 -11.09 -4.48
C GLU A 21 1.06 -9.75 -5.23
N LYS A 22 -0.11 -9.40 -5.78
CA LYS A 22 -0.31 -8.10 -6.42
C LYS A 22 -0.22 -6.96 -5.40
N GLU A 23 -0.92 -7.07 -4.28
CA GLU A 23 -0.89 -6.08 -3.20
C GLU A 23 0.53 -5.88 -2.66
N TYR A 24 1.27 -6.97 -2.43
CA TYR A 24 2.67 -6.88 -2.00
C TYR A 24 3.54 -6.17 -3.04
N ARG A 25 3.38 -6.47 -4.33
CA ARG A 25 4.16 -5.84 -5.40
C ARG A 25 3.93 -4.32 -5.46
N GLU A 26 2.67 -3.91 -5.38
CA GLU A 26 2.29 -2.49 -5.38
C GLU A 26 2.87 -1.78 -4.15
N LEU A 27 2.79 -2.41 -2.97
CA LEU A 27 3.39 -1.86 -1.75
C LEU A 27 4.91 -1.72 -1.85
N TYR A 28 5.61 -2.74 -2.36
CA TYR A 28 7.06 -2.69 -2.56
C TYR A 28 7.48 -1.61 -3.55
N GLN A 29 6.70 -1.40 -4.60
CA GLN A 29 6.95 -0.34 -5.56
C GLN A 29 6.83 1.04 -4.90
N GLU A 30 5.78 1.29 -4.12
CA GLU A 30 5.63 2.56 -3.39
C GLU A 30 6.75 2.77 -2.36
N ILE A 31 7.20 1.72 -1.66
CA ILE A 31 8.38 1.80 -0.77
C ILE A 31 9.62 2.22 -1.57
N GLN A 32 9.89 1.56 -2.70
CA GLN A 32 11.07 1.88 -3.51
C GLN A 32 11.03 3.33 -3.98
N GLU A 33 9.92 3.79 -4.57
CA GLU A 33 9.80 5.16 -5.07
C GLU A 33 9.82 6.21 -3.94
N THR A 34 9.33 5.89 -2.74
CA THR A 34 9.41 6.78 -1.57
C THR A 34 10.85 7.07 -1.16
N PHE A 35 11.73 6.06 -1.20
CA PHE A 35 13.12 6.15 -0.73
C PHE A 35 14.15 6.30 -1.85
N ARG A 36 13.69 6.59 -3.06
CA ARG A 36 14.55 6.74 -4.21
C ARG A 36 15.21 8.12 -4.20
N ASP A 37 16.53 8.17 -4.27
CA ASP A 37 17.29 9.41 -4.07
C ASP A 37 17.40 10.30 -5.33
N ASP A 38 17.03 9.77 -6.49
CA ASP A 38 17.10 10.45 -7.80
C ASP A 38 15.81 11.22 -8.16
N THR A 39 14.77 11.12 -7.33
CA THR A 39 13.41 11.58 -7.61
C THR A 39 13.13 12.92 -6.95
N PHE A 40 12.26 13.73 -7.54
CA PHE A 40 11.98 15.07 -7.02
C PHE A 40 11.34 14.99 -5.63
N VAL A 41 11.69 15.90 -4.73
CA VAL A 41 11.24 15.88 -3.32
C VAL A 41 9.71 15.83 -3.21
N GLY A 42 9.00 16.53 -4.09
CA GLY A 42 7.53 16.49 -4.15
C GLY A 42 6.96 15.14 -4.56
N GLU A 43 7.57 14.45 -5.52
CA GLU A 43 7.13 13.12 -5.96
C GLU A 43 7.32 12.09 -4.85
N ARG A 44 8.44 12.16 -4.12
CA ARG A 44 8.68 11.29 -2.94
C ARG A 44 7.69 11.53 -1.81
N ALA A 45 7.28 12.78 -1.59
CA ALA A 45 6.25 13.10 -0.62
C ALA A 45 4.90 12.47 -1.00
N GLU A 46 4.53 12.50 -2.28
CA GLU A 46 3.33 11.80 -2.76
C GLU A 46 3.41 10.29 -2.58
N HIS A 47 4.54 9.67 -2.91
CA HIS A 47 4.78 8.25 -2.67
C HIS A 47 4.71 7.90 -1.18
N SER A 48 5.23 8.75 -0.29
CA SER A 48 5.12 8.55 1.16
C SER A 48 3.68 8.62 1.66
N VAL A 49 2.84 9.50 1.09
CA VAL A 49 1.41 9.58 1.42
C VAL A 49 0.68 8.33 0.95
N ARG A 50 0.90 7.90 -0.31
CA ARG A 50 0.31 6.66 -0.86
C ARG A 50 0.71 5.43 -0.05
N LEU A 51 1.97 5.35 0.36
CA LEU A 51 2.48 4.27 1.20
C LEU A 51 1.80 4.24 2.57
N ALA A 52 1.64 5.38 3.23
CA ALA A 52 0.96 5.47 4.52
C ALA A 52 -0.52 5.06 4.41
N GLU A 53 -1.21 5.47 3.35
CA GLU A 53 -2.59 5.04 3.07
C GLU A 53 -2.68 3.53 2.84
N ALA A 54 -1.79 2.97 2.03
CA ALA A 54 -1.74 1.52 1.74
C ALA A 54 -1.41 0.69 2.99
N ALA A 55 -0.61 1.23 3.91
CA ALA A 55 -0.30 0.62 5.20
C ALA A 55 -1.43 0.74 6.24
N GLY A 56 -2.54 1.43 5.92
CA GLY A 56 -3.68 1.60 6.82
C GLY A 56 -3.46 2.62 7.92
N VAL A 57 -2.53 3.57 7.73
CA VAL A 57 -2.34 4.68 8.66
C VAL A 57 -3.58 5.56 8.66
N LYS A 58 -4.04 5.96 9.85
CA LYS A 58 -5.18 6.88 9.98
C LYS A 58 -4.86 8.21 9.29
N LYS A 59 -5.83 8.76 8.56
CA LYS A 59 -5.63 9.99 7.78
C LYS A 59 -5.13 11.17 8.62
N GLU A 60 -5.58 11.27 9.88
CA GLU A 60 -5.13 12.31 10.81
C GLU A 60 -3.62 12.27 11.12
N LYS A 61 -2.94 11.16 10.79
CA LYS A 61 -1.49 10.98 11.00
C LYS A 61 -0.69 11.12 9.71
N ILE A 62 -1.33 11.42 8.59
CA ILE A 62 -0.68 11.55 7.28
C ILE A 62 -0.58 13.04 6.93
N VAL A 63 0.64 13.58 6.99
CA VAL A 63 0.92 14.97 6.66
C VAL A 63 1.02 15.13 5.15
N ARG A 64 0.15 15.93 4.55
CA ARG A 64 0.15 16.25 3.11
C ARG A 64 0.48 17.72 2.86
N SER A 65 0.27 18.57 3.85
CA SER A 65 0.50 20.02 3.79
C SER A 65 1.20 20.53 5.06
N LEU A 66 1.62 21.80 5.02
CA LEU A 66 2.10 22.49 6.22
C LEU A 66 1.01 22.65 7.27
N ASP A 67 -0.25 22.81 6.85
CA ASP A 67 -1.39 22.92 7.78
C ASP A 67 -1.59 21.60 8.55
N ASP A 68 -1.45 20.45 7.87
CA ASP A 68 -1.51 19.13 8.52
C ASP A 68 -0.34 18.92 9.50
N LEU A 69 0.78 19.59 9.27
CA LEU A 69 1.94 19.56 10.16
C LEU A 69 1.65 20.38 11.43
N ASP A 70 1.09 21.58 11.28
CA ASP A 70 0.73 22.43 12.41
C ASP A 70 -0.33 21.77 13.31
N ASP A 71 -1.31 21.08 12.72
CA ASP A 71 -2.34 20.32 13.44
C ASP A 71 -1.79 19.14 14.27
N LEU A 72 -0.60 18.61 13.94
CA LEU A 72 0.05 17.54 14.72
C LEU A 72 0.73 18.04 16.00
N PHE A 73 1.03 19.34 16.09
CA PHE A 73 1.76 19.94 17.21
C PHE A 73 0.88 20.78 18.15
N LEU A 74 -0.42 20.88 17.88
CA LEU A 74 -1.44 21.53 18.71
C LEU A 74 -2.19 20.51 19.61
#